data_AF-A0A1Q7YC23-F1
#
_entry.id   AF-A0A1Q7YC23-F1
#
_cell.length_a   1.000
_cell.length_b   1.000
_cell.length_c   1.000
_cell.angle_alpha   90.00
_cell.angle_beta   90.00
_cell.angle_gamma   90.00
#
_symmetry.space_group_name_H-M   'P 1'
#
loop_
_entity.id
_entity.type
_entity.pdbx_description
1 polymer ?
#
loop_
_entity_poly.entity_id
_entity_poly.type
_entity_poly.pdbx_seq_one_letter_code
_entity_poly.pdbx_strand_id
1 'polypeptide(L)'
;MFHSERGGVSMTTTFTTSESPKFQSRVDKQRPRGTISMTRFAVIHCVSHSVMKRCVLAGIAGEHIEVTEVTLRQHVHRYLTPEQQRKALEFWVRHGVLYQ
;
A
#
# COMPACT_ATOMS: atom_id res chain seq x y z
N MET A 1 -52.05 -13.27 46.12
CA MET A 1 -50.91 -13.80 45.34
C MET A 1 -50.98 -13.19 43.95
N PHE A 2 -50.14 -12.20 43.67
CA PHE A 2 -50.01 -11.60 42.34
C PHE A 2 -48.66 -12.05 41.77
N HIS A 3 -48.67 -12.74 40.63
CA HIS A 3 -47.48 -12.95 39.82
C HIS A 3 -47.61 -12.06 38.59
N SER A 4 -46.71 -11.10 38.50
CA SER A 4 -46.47 -10.28 37.31
C SER A 4 -44.97 -10.18 37.20
N GLU A 5 -44.36 -10.97 36.32
CA GLU A 5 -42.98 -10.73 35.90
C GLU A 5 -42.92 -10.67 34.38
N ARG A 6 -42.22 -9.63 33.95
CA ARG A 6 -42.31 -8.95 32.66
C ARG A 6 -41.42 -9.65 31.65
N GLY A 7 -41.88 -9.66 30.40
CA GLY A 7 -41.12 -10.12 29.24
C GLY A 7 -39.77 -9.42 29.14
N GLY A 8 -38.70 -10.23 29.16
CA GLY A 8 -37.35 -9.82 28.80
C GLY A 8 -37.21 -9.77 27.29
N VAL A 9 -36.99 -8.57 26.74
CA VAL A 9 -36.68 -8.35 25.33
C VAL A 9 -35.21 -8.72 25.13
N SER A 10 -34.94 -9.79 24.35
CA SER A 10 -33.58 -10.15 23.93
C SER A 10 -33.06 -9.13 22.91
N MET A 11 -32.15 -8.25 23.32
CA MET A 11 -31.34 -7.47 22.38
C MET A 11 -30.16 -8.33 21.90
N THR A 12 -30.31 -8.93 20.73
CA THR A 12 -29.20 -9.59 20.03
C THR A 12 -28.34 -8.52 19.37
N THR A 13 -27.25 -8.11 20.03
CA THR A 13 -26.26 -7.21 19.44
C THR A 13 -25.31 -8.02 18.55
N THR A 14 -25.54 -7.98 17.24
CA THR A 14 -24.64 -8.56 16.25
C THR A 14 -23.36 -7.72 16.18
N PHE A 15 -22.30 -8.16 16.86
CA PHE A 15 -20.95 -7.63 16.65
C PHE A 15 -20.46 -8.14 15.29
N THR A 16 -20.63 -7.33 14.25
CA THR A 16 -19.98 -7.53 12.95
C THR A 16 -18.48 -7.32 13.17
N THR A 17 -17.77 -8.41 13.48
CA THR A 17 -16.30 -8.44 13.48
C THR A 17 -15.87 -8.16 12.05
N SER A 18 -15.36 -6.95 11.83
CA SER A 18 -14.72 -6.54 10.58
C SER A 18 -13.56 -7.51 10.34
N GLU A 19 -13.74 -8.45 9.41
CA GLU A 19 -12.68 -9.33 8.95
C GLU A 19 -11.55 -8.45 8.42
N SER A 20 -10.49 -8.35 9.22
CA SER A 20 -9.20 -7.83 8.78
C SER A 20 -8.78 -8.63 7.55
N PRO A 21 -8.39 -7.99 6.43
CA PRO A 21 -8.01 -8.73 5.23
C PRO A 21 -6.83 -9.65 5.56
N LYS A 22 -7.07 -10.96 5.44
CA LYS A 22 -6.07 -12.02 5.58
C LYS A 22 -4.96 -11.75 4.56
N PHE A 23 -3.80 -11.30 5.05
CA PHE A 23 -2.59 -11.08 4.27
C PHE A 23 -2.08 -12.44 3.76
N GLN A 24 -2.63 -12.92 2.64
CA GLN A 24 -2.18 -14.13 2.00
C GLN A 24 -0.80 -13.88 1.40
N SER A 25 0.22 -14.32 2.14
CA SER A 25 1.57 -14.54 1.66
C SER A 25 1.56 -15.58 0.52
N ARG A 26 1.32 -15.10 -0.70
CA ARG A 26 1.55 -15.82 -1.97
C ARG A 26 2.32 -14.91 -2.96
N VAL A 27 3.29 -14.15 -2.48
CA VAL A 27 4.12 -13.34 -3.36
C VAL A 27 5.34 -14.15 -3.77
N ASP A 28 5.22 -15.09 -4.73
CA ASP A 28 6.45 -15.59 -5.36
C ASP A 28 6.41 -16.24 -6.76
N LYS A 29 5.38 -16.07 -7.62
CA LYS A 29 5.49 -16.66 -8.98
C LYS A 29 5.13 -15.80 -10.19
N GLN A 30 4.59 -14.59 -10.04
CA GLN A 30 4.23 -13.77 -11.22
C GLN A 30 4.49 -12.27 -11.01
N ARG A 31 5.72 -11.88 -10.66
CA ARG A 31 6.08 -10.48 -10.86
C ARG A 31 6.28 -10.26 -12.37
N PRO A 32 5.65 -9.24 -12.98
CA PRO A 32 5.92 -8.90 -14.37
C PRO A 32 7.43 -8.75 -14.59
N ARG A 33 7.93 -9.26 -15.72
CA ARG A 33 9.33 -9.07 -16.10
C ARG A 33 9.67 -7.58 -16.07
N GLY A 34 10.86 -7.24 -15.56
CA GLY A 34 11.29 -5.84 -15.41
C GLY A 34 10.78 -5.15 -14.14
N THR A 35 10.05 -5.84 -13.25
CA THR A 35 9.77 -5.31 -11.91
C THR A 35 11.07 -5.18 -11.12
N ILE A 36 11.34 -3.99 -10.56
CA ILE A 36 12.52 -3.73 -9.74
C ILE A 36 12.15 -3.12 -8.40
N SER A 37 13.06 -3.19 -7.41
CA SER A 37 12.83 -2.57 -6.12
C SER A 37 12.85 -1.04 -6.22
N MET A 38 12.09 -0.38 -5.35
CA MET A 38 12.07 1.08 -5.24
C MET A 38 13.47 1.66 -5.04
N THR A 39 14.28 1.02 -4.20
CA THR A 39 15.68 1.42 -3.97
C THR A 39 16.51 1.31 -5.24
N ARG A 40 16.35 0.23 -6.02
CA ARG A 40 17.08 0.06 -7.28
C ARG A 40 16.66 1.08 -8.31
N PHE A 41 15.35 1.34 -8.44
CA PHE A 41 14.82 2.36 -9.35
C PHE A 41 15.36 3.76 -9.01
N ALA A 42 15.36 4.12 -7.72
CA ALA A 42 15.93 5.39 -7.25
C ALA A 42 17.42 5.54 -7.60
N VAL A 43 18.21 4.47 -7.44
CA VAL A 43 19.63 4.46 -7.82
C VAL A 43 19.85 4.62 -9.33
N ILE A 44 19.04 3.94 -10.15
CA ILE A 44 19.14 4.03 -11.62
C ILE A 44 18.92 5.46 -12.10
N HIS A 45 18.01 6.19 -11.45
CA HIS A 45 17.62 7.55 -11.84
C HIS A 45 18.30 8.65 -11.01
N CYS A 46 19.32 8.30 -10.23
CA CYS A 46 20.05 9.22 -9.35
C CYS A 46 19.15 10.03 -8.39
N VAL A 47 17.99 9.47 -8.01
CA VAL A 47 17.08 10.09 -7.04
C VAL A 47 17.41 9.57 -5.65
N SER A 48 17.52 10.49 -4.67
CA SER A 48 17.78 10.07 -3.30
C SER A 48 16.64 9.19 -2.77
N HIS A 49 16.97 8.20 -1.94
CA HIS A 49 15.98 7.32 -1.32
C HIS A 49 14.93 8.11 -0.52
N SER A 50 15.32 9.22 0.13
CA SER A 50 14.41 10.10 0.86
C SER A 50 13.40 10.80 -0.05
N VAL A 51 13.85 11.30 -1.21
CA VAL A 51 12.94 11.91 -2.21
C VAL A 51 11.98 10.87 -2.76
N MET A 52 12.48 9.69 -3.15
CA MET A 52 11.63 8.60 -3.62
C MET A 52 10.59 8.20 -2.56
N LYS A 53 11.03 7.99 -1.31
CA LYS A 53 10.14 7.66 -0.19
C LYS A 53 9.08 8.74 0.04
N ARG A 54 9.44 10.02 -0.08
CA ARG A 54 8.49 11.14 0.03
C ARG A 54 7.45 11.09 -1.08
N CYS A 55 7.86 10.88 -2.34
CA CYS A 55 6.94 10.81 -3.48
C CYS A 55 5.94 9.66 -3.37
N VAL A 56 6.36 8.54 -2.78
CA VAL A 56 5.48 7.38 -2.55
C VAL A 56 4.54 7.61 -1.36
N LEU A 57 5.08 8.01 -0.19
CA LEU A 57 4.29 8.04 1.05
C LEU A 57 3.50 9.34 1.25
N ALA A 58 4.13 10.48 0.98
CA ALA A 58 3.53 11.79 1.22
C ALA A 58 2.96 12.41 -0.07
N GLY A 59 3.50 12.02 -1.22
CA GLY A 59 3.11 12.58 -2.51
C GLY A 59 3.59 14.03 -2.68
N ILE A 60 3.19 14.62 -3.81
CA ILE A 60 3.37 16.05 -4.12
C ILE A 60 2.03 16.55 -4.64
N ALA A 61 1.51 17.64 -4.07
CA ALA A 61 0.21 18.22 -4.43
C ALA A 61 -0.98 17.23 -4.39
N GLY A 62 -0.92 16.20 -3.55
CA GLY A 62 -1.95 15.16 -3.43
C GLY A 62 -1.83 14.01 -4.44
N GLU A 63 -0.85 14.05 -5.35
CA GLU A 63 -0.51 12.96 -6.25
C GLU A 63 0.62 12.10 -5.66
N HIS A 64 0.55 10.78 -5.87
CA HIS A 64 1.50 9.81 -5.30
C HIS A 64 2.04 8.86 -6.37
N ILE A 65 3.27 8.38 -6.17
CA ILE A 65 3.81 7.28 -6.97
C ILE A 65 3.26 5.96 -6.41
N GLU A 66 2.51 5.24 -7.25
CA GLU A 66 2.03 3.90 -6.93
C GLU A 66 3.19 2.88 -6.89
N VAL A 67 3.20 2.05 -5.85
CA VAL A 67 4.16 0.96 -5.67
C VAL A 67 3.46 -0.32 -5.26
N THR A 68 4.04 -1.46 -5.62
CA THR A 68 3.64 -2.75 -5.08
C THR A 68 4.40 -3.01 -3.77
N GLU A 69 3.67 -3.10 -2.66
CA GLU A 69 4.22 -3.46 -1.36
C GLU A 69 4.17 -4.98 -1.14
N VAL A 70 5.27 -5.54 -0.65
CA VAL A 70 5.40 -6.96 -0.31
C VAL A 70 5.96 -7.06 1.09
N THR A 71 5.18 -7.59 2.01
CA THR A 71 5.67 -7.86 3.37
C THR A 71 6.37 -9.22 3.40
N LEU A 72 7.67 -9.22 3.65
CA LEU A 72 8.48 -10.42 3.81
C LEU A 72 9.14 -10.39 5.19
N ARG A 73 8.93 -11.45 6.00
CA ARG A 73 9.52 -11.58 7.34
C ARG A 73 9.36 -10.30 8.19
N GLN A 74 8.14 -9.74 8.24
CA GLN A 74 7.79 -8.51 8.96
C GLN A 74 8.38 -7.20 8.39
N HIS A 75 9.12 -7.25 7.29
CA HIS A 75 9.63 -6.06 6.61
C HIS A 75 8.81 -5.77 5.34
N VAL A 76 8.44 -4.51 5.15
CA VAL A 76 7.74 -4.05 3.94
C VAL A 76 8.75 -3.68 2.87
N HIS A 77 8.73 -4.41 1.76
CA HIS A 77 9.52 -4.14 0.57
C HIS A 77 8.65 -3.49 -0.50
N ARG A 78 9.17 -2.45 -1.15
CA ARG A 78 8.47 -1.71 -2.21
C ARG A 78 9.09 -2.00 -3.57
N TYR A 79 8.26 -2.32 -4.55
CA TYR A 79 8.66 -2.63 -5.92
C TYR A 79 7.83 -1.81 -6.90
N LEU A 80 8.40 -1.58 -8.08
CA LEU A 80 7.71 -0.91 -9.18
C LEU A 80 7.68 -1.85 -10.39
N THR A 81 6.47 -2.13 -10.90
CA THR A 81 6.28 -2.77 -12.20
C THR A 81 6.73 -1.82 -13.32
N PRO A 82 6.96 -2.30 -14.57
CA PRO A 82 7.33 -1.42 -15.68
C PRO A 82 6.33 -0.29 -15.95
N GLU A 83 5.04 -0.54 -15.74
CA GLU A 83 4.01 0.49 -15.87
C GLU A 83 4.12 1.54 -14.76
N GLN A 84 4.31 1.12 -13.50
CA GLN A 84 4.53 2.01 -12.37
C GLN A 84 5.83 2.82 -12.52
N GLN A 85 6.88 2.22 -13.07
CA GLN A 85 8.13 2.93 -13.39
C GLN A 85 7.87 4.06 -14.39
N ARG A 86 7.10 3.81 -15.45
CA ARG A 86 6.73 4.85 -16.43
C ARG A 86 5.93 5.97 -15.77
N LYS A 87 4.90 5.64 -14.98
CA LYS A 87 4.11 6.63 -14.24
C LYS A 87 4.93 7.42 -13.24
N ALA A 88 5.92 6.79 -12.58
CA ALA A 88 6.84 7.46 -11.67
C ALA A 88 7.71 8.51 -12.39
N LEU A 89 8.20 8.19 -13.60
CA LEU A 89 8.93 9.14 -14.44
C LEU A 89 8.02 10.29 -14.88
N GLU A 90 6.81 10.00 -15.34
CA GLU A 90 5.81 11.03 -15.72
C GLU A 90 5.47 11.95 -14.55
N PHE A 91 5.28 11.37 -13.35
CA PHE A 91 5.07 12.11 -12.11
C PHE A 91 6.27 13.04 -11.82
N TRP A 92 7.50 12.54 -11.92
CA TRP A 92 8.68 13.37 -11.70
C TRP A 92 8.80 14.52 -12.70
N VAL A 93 8.54 14.27 -13.98
CA VAL A 93 8.51 15.33 -15.01
C VAL A 93 7.44 16.38 -14.69
N ARG A 94 6.23 15.94 -14.34
CA ARG A 94 5.11 16.84 -14.01
C ARG A 94 5.41 17.75 -12.82
N HIS A 95 6.06 17.21 -11.80
CA HIS A 95 6.34 17.94 -10.56
C HIS A 95 7.75 18.55 -10.50
N GLY A 96 8.51 18.51 -11.60
CA GLY A 96 9.86 19.09 -11.66
C GLY A 96 10.87 18.41 -10.73
N VAL A 97 10.68 17.12 -10.44
CA VAL A 97 11.68 16.34 -9.69
C VAL A 97 12.84 16.04 -10.62
N LEU A 98 14.03 16.52 -10.26
CA LEU A 98 15.24 16.28 -11.04
C LEU A 98 15.70 14.83 -10.86
N TYR A 99 15.84 14.12 -11.97
CA TYR A 99 16.40 12.78 -12.07
C TYR A 99 17.34 12.71 -13.29
N GLN A 100 18.37 11.86 -13.23
CA GLN A 100 19.36 11.68 -14.30
C GLN A 100 19.29 10.28 -14.91
#